data_AF-A0A6J5DJ87-F1
#
_entry.id   AF-A0A6J5DJ87-F1
#
_cell.length_a   1.000
_cell.length_b   1.000
_cell.length_c   1.000
_cell.angle_alpha   90.00
_cell.angle_beta   90.00
_cell.angle_gamma   90.00
#
_symmetry.space_group_name_H-M   'P 1'
#
loop_
_entity.id
_entity.type
_entity.pdbx_description
1 polymer ?
#
loop_
_entity_poly.entity_id
_entity_poly.type
_entity_poly.pdbx_seq_one_letter_code
_entity_poly.pdbx_strand_id
1 'polypeptide(L)'
;MPDSLLDPRFVRRVSLLCCHCTRNIAYYRAGFVSEDGTGELKQQTEFGATVNGNMLDIAVLEWCKLFADRRAHHYWKRVVRDEKEQQQFLAHLLRDAGMNLQGWKRYLDTMRVYRDKFVAHLDTQNVMNIPSLDGALASVQFLYAYLRATNPASTFEMLHGEPLPQDLTGYYTRCRDEARASYA
;
A
#
# COMPACT_ATOMS: atom_id res chain seq x y z
N MET A 1 -14.41 0.62 -29.42
CA MET A 1 -13.30 -0.35 -29.59
C MET A 1 -13.45 -1.39 -28.51
N PRO A 2 -13.17 -2.68 -28.73
CA PRO A 2 -13.21 -3.62 -27.63
C PRO A 2 -12.16 -3.18 -26.61
N ASP A 3 -12.59 -3.00 -25.36
CA ASP A 3 -11.70 -2.75 -24.23
C ASP A 3 -10.59 -3.79 -24.27
N SER A 4 -9.36 -3.37 -24.57
CA SER A 4 -8.25 -4.29 -24.51
C SER A 4 -8.08 -4.68 -23.05
N LEU A 5 -8.42 -5.94 -22.75
CA LEU A 5 -8.17 -6.57 -21.47
C LEU A 5 -6.76 -6.20 -21.02
N LEU A 6 -6.63 -5.77 -19.75
CA LEU A 6 -5.33 -5.42 -19.19
C LEU A 6 -4.37 -6.60 -19.36
N ASP A 7 -3.10 -6.32 -19.66
CA ASP A 7 -2.06 -7.36 -19.66
C ASP A 7 -2.05 -8.04 -18.27
N PRO A 8 -2.27 -9.37 -18.18
CA PRO A 8 -2.25 -10.08 -16.90
C PRO A 8 -0.96 -9.86 -16.12
N ARG A 9 0.18 -9.66 -16.80
CA ARG A 9 1.47 -9.35 -16.14
C ARG A 9 1.45 -7.98 -15.49
N PHE A 10 0.80 -7.01 -16.12
CA PHE A 10 0.60 -5.68 -15.54
C PHE A 10 -0.28 -5.75 -14.29
N VAL A 11 -1.44 -6.42 -14.39
CA VAL A 11 -2.36 -6.61 -13.26
C VAL A 11 -1.68 -7.30 -12.09
N ARG A 12 -0.90 -8.36 -12.36
CA ARG A 12 -0.14 -9.07 -11.35
C ARG A 12 0.89 -8.16 -10.67
N ARG A 13 1.59 -7.30 -11.41
CA ARG A 13 2.56 -6.35 -10.83
C ARG A 13 1.88 -5.32 -9.93
N VAL A 14 0.74 -4.75 -10.33
CA VAL A 14 -0.04 -3.85 -9.47
C VAL A 14 -0.48 -4.58 -8.18
N SER A 15 -0.93 -5.82 -8.32
CA SER A 15 -1.34 -6.68 -7.21
C SER A 15 -0.18 -6.98 -6.24
N LEU A 16 1.02 -7.20 -6.76
CA LEU A 16 2.25 -7.36 -5.97
C LEU A 16 2.57 -6.09 -5.17
N LEU A 17 2.41 -4.90 -5.74
CA LEU A 17 2.61 -3.65 -4.99
C LEU A 17 1.61 -3.52 -3.83
N CYS A 18 0.36 -3.94 -4.04
CA CYS A 18 -0.63 -3.96 -2.96
C CYS A 18 -0.22 -4.93 -1.83
N CYS A 19 0.30 -6.12 -2.19
CA CYS A 19 0.84 -7.08 -1.23
C CYS A 19 2.05 -6.51 -0.47
N HIS A 20 3.02 -5.93 -1.19
CA HIS A 20 4.20 -5.33 -0.58
C HIS A 20 3.84 -4.19 0.37
N CYS A 21 2.94 -3.29 -0.03
CA CYS A 21 2.46 -2.22 0.83
C CYS A 21 1.82 -2.82 2.10
N THR A 22 0.89 -3.77 1.95
CA THR A 22 0.19 -4.42 3.08
C THR A 22 1.15 -5.09 4.06
N ARG A 23 2.10 -5.89 3.55
CA ARG A 23 3.09 -6.60 4.37
C ARG A 23 3.95 -5.62 5.16
N ASN A 24 4.45 -4.58 4.49
CA ASN A 24 5.31 -3.60 5.14
C ASN A 24 4.56 -2.75 6.19
N ILE A 25 3.27 -2.43 5.96
CA ILE A 25 2.43 -1.80 7.01
C ILE A 25 2.30 -2.74 8.21
N ALA A 26 2.05 -4.03 7.99
CA ALA A 26 1.93 -5.02 9.06
C ALA A 26 3.21 -5.14 9.89
N TYR A 27 4.37 -5.24 9.22
CA TYR A 27 5.67 -5.35 9.86
C TYR A 27 6.05 -4.06 10.61
N TYR A 28 5.85 -2.88 9.99
CA TYR A 28 6.10 -1.59 10.63
C TYR A 28 5.31 -1.44 11.93
N ARG A 29 4.02 -1.79 11.90
CA ARG A 29 3.17 -1.74 13.08
C ARG A 29 3.63 -2.73 14.15
N ALA A 30 3.87 -3.98 13.77
CA ALA A 30 4.30 -5.02 14.70
C ALA A 30 5.63 -4.71 15.41
N GLY A 31 6.47 -3.82 14.84
CA GLY A 31 7.70 -3.34 15.46
C GLY A 31 7.51 -2.42 16.68
N PHE A 32 6.31 -1.87 16.88
CA PHE A 32 5.96 -1.07 18.06
C PHE A 32 5.32 -1.91 19.15
N VAL A 33 5.46 -1.50 20.41
CA VAL A 33 4.82 -2.16 21.56
C VAL A 33 3.29 -2.08 21.47
N SER A 34 2.73 -0.95 21.03
CA SER A 34 1.28 -0.76 20.84
C SER A 34 0.72 -1.46 19.60
N GLU A 35 1.60 -1.83 18.66
CA GLU A 35 1.27 -2.41 17.36
C GLU A 35 0.35 -1.57 16.45
N ASP A 36 0.31 -0.25 16.65
CA ASP A 36 -0.42 0.70 15.80
C ASP A 36 0.50 1.62 14.98
N GLY A 37 1.81 1.50 15.16
CA GLY A 37 2.81 2.37 14.51
C GLY A 37 3.23 3.56 15.37
N THR A 38 2.87 3.59 16.66
CA THR A 38 3.17 4.70 17.58
C THR A 38 3.83 4.21 18.88
N GLY A 39 4.43 5.13 19.63
CA GLY A 39 5.06 4.82 20.92
C GLY A 39 6.44 4.17 20.77
N GLU A 40 6.79 3.30 21.72
CA GLU A 40 8.12 2.68 21.79
C GLU A 40 8.26 1.51 20.81
N LEU A 41 9.44 1.42 20.19
CA LEU A 41 9.83 0.24 19.42
C LEU A 41 10.15 -0.92 20.36
N LYS A 42 9.80 -2.14 19.94
CA LYS A 42 10.20 -3.38 20.61
C LYS A 42 11.73 -3.56 20.59
N GLN A 43 12.39 -3.09 19.54
CA GLN A 43 13.85 -3.10 19.41
C GLN A 43 14.38 -1.66 19.32
N GLN A 44 14.82 -1.11 20.45
CA GLN A 44 15.30 0.27 20.57
C GLN A 44 16.78 0.46 20.20
N THR A 45 17.30 -0.36 19.28
CA THR A 45 18.66 -0.21 18.74
C THR A 45 18.60 0.57 17.42
N GLU A 46 19.71 1.19 17.02
CA GLU A 46 19.82 1.81 15.68
C GLU A 46 19.45 0.85 14.55
N PHE A 47 19.82 -0.43 14.69
CA PHE A 47 19.43 -1.48 13.76
C PHE A 47 17.91 -1.68 13.74
N GLY A 48 17.27 -1.82 14.91
CA GLY A 48 15.82 -2.01 15.02
C GLY A 48 15.04 -0.81 14.48
N ALA A 49 15.47 0.40 14.81
CA ALA A 49 14.91 1.64 14.29
C ALA A 49 15.05 1.73 12.77
N THR A 50 16.24 1.42 12.23
CA THR A 50 16.50 1.41 10.78
C THR A 50 15.63 0.39 10.06
N VAL A 51 15.56 -0.85 10.55
CA VAL A 51 14.76 -1.91 9.93
C VAL A 51 13.29 -1.55 9.95
N ASN A 52 12.77 -1.06 11.08
CA ASN A 52 11.37 -0.67 11.19
C ASN A 52 11.04 0.55 10.29
N GLY A 53 11.90 1.57 10.27
CA GLY A 53 11.77 2.72 9.39
C GLY A 53 11.75 2.34 7.91
N ASN A 54 12.60 1.40 7.49
CA ASN A 54 12.58 0.89 6.12
C ASN A 54 11.25 0.25 5.73
N MET A 55 10.55 -0.41 6.66
CA MET A 55 9.21 -0.95 6.37
C MET A 55 8.22 0.17 6.07
N LEU A 56 8.22 1.24 6.85
CA LEU A 56 7.40 2.44 6.57
C LEU A 56 7.74 3.03 5.21
N ASP A 57 9.03 3.22 4.90
CA ASP A 57 9.47 3.83 3.65
C ASP A 57 9.04 3.02 2.43
N ILE A 58 9.19 1.70 2.48
CA ILE A 58 8.73 0.82 1.41
C ILE A 58 7.20 0.86 1.30
N ALA A 59 6.46 0.83 2.41
CA ALA A 59 5.01 0.94 2.37
C ALA A 59 4.55 2.23 1.67
N VAL A 60 5.15 3.37 2.00
CA VAL A 60 4.83 4.67 1.39
C VAL A 60 5.27 4.72 -0.07
N LEU A 61 6.43 4.17 -0.42
CA LEU A 61 6.91 4.12 -1.81
C LEU A 61 5.97 3.32 -2.70
N GLU A 62 5.59 2.11 -2.28
CA GLU A 62 4.68 1.27 -3.06
C GLU A 62 3.28 1.89 -3.16
N TRP A 63 2.79 2.47 -2.08
CA TRP A 63 1.52 3.19 -2.10
C TRP A 63 1.54 4.39 -3.05
N CYS A 64 2.63 5.18 -3.03
CA CYS A 64 2.78 6.32 -3.91
C CYS A 64 2.76 5.93 -5.40
N LYS A 65 3.36 4.80 -5.77
CA LYS A 65 3.32 4.27 -7.16
C LYS A 65 1.89 3.93 -7.60
N LEU A 66 1.04 3.51 -6.67
CA LEU A 66 -0.35 3.13 -6.93
C LEU A 66 -1.29 4.34 -6.98
N PHE A 67 -1.15 5.29 -6.05
CA PHE A 67 -2.19 6.31 -5.82
C PHE A 67 -1.73 7.77 -5.96
N ALA A 68 -0.45 8.07 -5.75
CA ALA A 68 0.00 9.45 -5.60
C ALA A 68 0.77 9.99 -6.81
N ASP A 69 1.55 9.14 -7.46
CA ASP A 69 2.29 9.50 -8.66
C ASP A 69 1.47 9.21 -9.92
N ARG A 70 0.85 10.26 -10.45
CA ARG A 70 0.05 10.21 -11.69
C ARG A 70 0.85 9.76 -12.91
N ARG A 71 2.18 9.89 -12.88
CA ARG A 71 3.08 9.47 -13.97
C ARG A 71 3.57 8.04 -13.79
N ALA A 72 3.42 7.44 -12.60
CA ALA A 72 3.88 6.09 -12.33
C ALA A 72 3.21 5.07 -13.26
N HIS A 73 3.99 4.05 -13.63
CA HIS A 73 3.54 2.96 -14.48
C HIS A 73 2.35 2.20 -13.89
N HIS A 74 2.31 2.06 -12.55
CA HIS A 74 1.30 1.28 -11.82
C HIS A 74 0.17 2.14 -11.22
N TYR A 75 0.06 3.40 -11.63
CA TYR A 75 -0.98 4.30 -11.13
C TYR A 75 -2.38 3.74 -11.40
N TRP A 76 -3.27 3.78 -10.41
CA TRP A 76 -4.57 3.10 -10.44
C TRP A 76 -5.46 3.48 -11.64
N LYS A 77 -5.36 4.70 -12.18
CA LYS A 77 -6.10 5.10 -13.39
C LYS A 77 -5.62 4.41 -14.68
N ARG A 78 -4.48 3.72 -14.65
CA ARG A 78 -4.02 2.86 -15.74
C ARG A 78 -4.63 1.47 -15.68
N VAL A 79 -5.15 1.09 -14.51
CA VAL A 79 -5.95 -0.11 -14.26
C VAL A 79 -7.41 0.18 -14.60
N VAL A 80 -8.00 1.17 -13.93
CA VAL A 80 -9.39 1.59 -14.14
C VAL A 80 -9.39 2.65 -15.24
N ARG A 81 -9.62 2.25 -16.50
CA ARG A 81 -9.37 3.11 -17.67
C ARG A 81 -10.56 4.00 -18.04
N ASP A 82 -11.77 3.48 -17.89
CA ASP A 82 -12.99 4.23 -18.21
C ASP A 82 -13.24 5.35 -17.19
N GLU A 83 -13.64 6.54 -17.64
CA GLU A 83 -13.80 7.70 -16.76
C GLU A 83 -14.95 7.53 -15.75
N LYS A 84 -16.06 6.93 -16.18
CA LYS A 84 -17.21 6.69 -15.32
C LYS A 84 -16.86 5.62 -14.28
N GLU A 85 -16.15 4.59 -14.69
CA GLU A 85 -15.61 3.57 -13.79
C GLU A 85 -14.60 4.16 -12.81
N GLN A 86 -13.71 5.07 -13.23
CA GLN A 86 -12.79 5.77 -12.33
C GLN A 86 -13.51 6.59 -11.26
N GLN A 87 -14.60 7.26 -11.62
CA GLN A 87 -15.41 8.02 -10.68
C GLN A 87 -16.07 7.09 -9.65
N GLN A 88 -16.64 5.98 -10.11
CA GLN A 88 -17.26 4.96 -9.25
C GLN A 88 -16.24 4.29 -8.33
N PHE A 89 -15.09 3.87 -8.88
CA PHE A 89 -13.97 3.29 -8.14
C PHE A 89 -13.52 4.23 -7.02
N LEU A 90 -13.26 5.50 -7.35
CA LEU A 90 -12.83 6.47 -6.34
C LEU A 90 -13.92 6.71 -5.31
N ALA A 91 -15.19 6.85 -5.71
CA ALA A 91 -16.29 7.06 -4.77
C ALA A 91 -16.46 5.90 -3.77
N HIS A 92 -16.30 4.65 -4.22
CA HIS A 92 -16.35 3.47 -3.36
C HIS A 92 -15.10 3.38 -2.46
N LEU A 93 -13.91 3.59 -3.00
CA LEU A 93 -12.67 3.62 -2.22
C LEU A 93 -12.75 4.65 -1.08
N LEU A 94 -13.25 5.84 -1.38
CA LEU A 94 -13.39 6.93 -0.41
C LEU A 94 -14.42 6.58 0.67
N ARG A 95 -15.54 5.96 0.29
CA ARG A 95 -16.54 5.48 1.25
C ARG A 95 -15.94 4.45 2.20
N ASP A 96 -15.26 3.45 1.67
CA ASP A 96 -14.67 2.35 2.47
C ASP A 96 -13.53 2.85 3.37
N ALA A 97 -12.77 3.85 2.92
CA ALA A 97 -11.74 4.51 3.72
C ALA A 97 -12.28 5.53 4.73
N GLY A 98 -13.60 5.81 4.74
CA GLY A 98 -14.20 6.84 5.59
C GLY A 98 -13.74 8.27 5.27
N MET A 99 -13.33 8.53 4.02
CA MET A 99 -12.77 9.81 3.58
C MET A 99 -13.67 10.50 2.55
N ASN A 100 -13.66 11.83 2.53
CA ASN A 100 -14.20 12.59 1.41
C ASN A 100 -13.07 12.97 0.42
N LEU A 101 -13.44 13.53 -0.73
CA LEU A 101 -12.47 13.88 -1.77
C LEU A 101 -11.42 14.90 -1.30
N GLN A 102 -11.78 15.84 -0.42
CA GLN A 102 -10.83 16.80 0.14
C GLN A 102 -9.85 16.14 1.12
N GLY A 103 -10.34 15.22 1.96
CA GLY A 103 -9.54 14.38 2.84
C GLY A 103 -8.55 13.54 2.03
N TRP A 104 -9.00 12.94 0.93
CA TRP A 104 -8.13 12.19 0.02
C TRP A 104 -7.04 13.02 -0.62
N LYS A 105 -7.36 14.23 -1.10
CA LYS A 105 -6.35 15.15 -1.65
C LYS A 105 -5.28 15.49 -0.62
N ARG A 106 -5.69 15.85 0.60
CA ARG A 106 -4.76 16.10 1.71
C ARG A 106 -3.91 14.87 2.02
N TYR A 107 -4.52 13.69 2.06
CA TYR A 107 -3.82 12.44 2.33
C TYR A 107 -2.76 12.11 1.28
N LEU A 108 -3.11 12.27 -0.01
CA LEU A 108 -2.15 12.14 -1.11
C LEU A 108 -0.97 13.09 -0.95
N ASP A 109 -1.22 14.35 -0.58
CA ASP A 109 -0.17 15.33 -0.38
C ASP A 109 0.72 14.98 0.82
N THR A 110 0.15 14.53 1.94
CA THR A 110 0.94 14.07 3.10
C THR A 110 1.87 12.91 2.75
N MET A 111 1.36 11.89 2.07
CA MET A 111 2.15 10.73 1.63
C MET A 111 3.26 11.15 0.65
N ARG A 112 2.98 12.07 -0.28
CA ARG A 112 3.97 12.60 -1.23
C ARG A 112 5.05 13.42 -0.55
N VAL A 113 4.68 14.29 0.39
CA VAL A 113 5.65 15.08 1.16
C VAL A 113 6.58 14.15 1.93
N TYR A 114 6.05 13.13 2.60
CA TYR A 114 6.87 12.14 3.28
C TYR A 114 7.89 11.50 2.32
N ARG A 115 7.41 10.95 1.20
CA ARG A 115 8.27 10.33 0.18
C ARG A 115 9.33 11.30 -0.34
N ASP A 116 8.91 12.47 -0.80
CA ASP A 116 9.78 13.40 -1.53
C ASP A 116 10.81 14.06 -0.62
N LYS A 117 10.46 14.30 0.65
CA LYS A 117 11.32 15.06 1.58
C LYS A 117 12.18 14.17 2.45
N PHE A 118 11.71 12.98 2.83
CA PHE A 118 12.41 12.14 3.81
C PHE A 118 12.96 10.84 3.23
N VAL A 119 12.30 10.27 2.21
CA VAL A 119 12.72 8.98 1.64
C VAL A 119 13.59 9.17 0.40
N ALA A 120 13.18 10.02 -0.54
CA ALA A 120 13.79 10.10 -1.86
C ALA A 120 14.92 11.12 -1.96
N HIS A 121 14.82 12.27 -1.28
CA HIS A 121 15.75 13.39 -1.49
C HIS A 121 16.48 13.88 -0.24
N LEU A 122 16.14 13.37 0.96
CA LEU A 122 16.67 13.83 2.26
C LEU A 122 16.84 15.37 2.30
N ASP A 123 15.70 16.06 2.19
CA ASP A 123 15.64 17.52 2.08
C ASP A 123 15.89 18.20 3.45
N THR A 124 15.92 19.53 3.44
CA THR A 124 16.19 20.43 4.58
C THR A 124 15.16 20.41 5.71
N GLN A 125 14.14 19.56 5.65
CA GLN A 125 13.12 19.48 6.69
C GLN A 125 13.63 18.67 7.90
N ASN A 126 13.64 19.31 9.08
CA ASN A 126 14.17 18.69 10.29
C ASN A 126 13.15 17.83 11.07
N VAL A 127 11.87 17.88 10.69
CA VAL A 127 10.78 17.18 11.39
C VAL A 127 10.03 16.28 10.42
N MET A 128 10.15 14.97 10.64
CA MET A 128 9.44 13.95 9.88
C MET A 128 8.04 13.74 10.45
N ASN A 129 7.02 14.27 9.77
CA ASN A 129 5.63 13.96 10.09
C ASN A 129 5.24 12.64 9.40
N ILE A 130 5.21 11.55 10.16
CA ILE A 130 4.84 10.23 9.64
C ILE A 130 3.34 10.21 9.30
N PRO A 131 2.94 9.88 8.06
CA PRO A 131 1.53 9.75 7.71
C PRO A 131 0.88 8.55 8.40
N SER A 132 -0.39 8.68 8.79
CA SER A 132 -1.19 7.49 9.14
C SER A 132 -1.24 6.52 7.95
N LEU A 133 -1.08 5.24 8.23
CA LEU A 133 -1.12 4.18 7.22
C LEU A 133 -2.51 3.54 7.07
N ASP A 134 -3.53 4.02 7.79
CA ASP A 134 -4.89 3.46 7.73
C ASP A 134 -5.51 3.65 6.34
N GLY A 135 -5.44 4.88 5.82
CA GLY A 135 -5.90 5.19 4.47
C GLY A 135 -5.13 4.40 3.41
N ALA A 136 -3.83 4.18 3.63
CA ALA A 136 -2.99 3.40 2.74
C ALA A 136 -3.40 1.94 2.70
N LEU A 137 -3.59 1.33 3.87
CA LEU A 137 -4.02 -0.06 4.02
C LEU A 137 -5.41 -0.27 3.40
N ALA A 138 -6.39 0.58 3.73
CA ALA A 138 -7.74 0.48 3.20
C ALA A 138 -7.77 0.61 1.67
N SER A 139 -7.02 1.55 1.10
CA SER A 139 -6.98 1.77 -0.35
C SER A 139 -6.31 0.63 -1.12
N VAL A 140 -5.22 0.03 -0.60
CA VAL A 140 -4.59 -1.14 -1.26
C VAL A 140 -5.46 -2.39 -1.14
N GLN A 141 -6.15 -2.58 -0.01
CA GLN A 141 -7.13 -3.66 0.15
C GLN A 141 -8.26 -3.52 -0.87
N PHE A 142 -8.81 -2.31 -1.02
CA PHE A 142 -9.85 -2.02 -1.99
C PHE A 142 -9.39 -2.26 -3.44
N LEU A 143 -8.23 -1.70 -3.83
CA LEU A 143 -7.69 -1.89 -5.18
C LEU A 143 -7.42 -3.36 -5.49
N TYR A 144 -6.86 -4.11 -4.54
CA TYR A 144 -6.59 -5.53 -4.71
C TYR A 144 -7.87 -6.35 -4.89
N ALA A 145 -8.90 -6.09 -4.08
CA ALA A 145 -10.20 -6.74 -4.20
C ALA A 145 -10.83 -6.45 -5.57
N TYR A 146 -10.79 -5.19 -6.01
CA TYR A 146 -11.24 -4.80 -7.35
C TYR A 146 -10.50 -5.55 -8.45
N LEU A 147 -9.17 -5.65 -8.38
CA LEU A 147 -8.36 -6.38 -9.36
C LEU A 147 -8.75 -7.86 -9.42
N ARG A 148 -8.94 -8.53 -8.28
CA ARG A 148 -9.36 -9.94 -8.23
C ARG A 148 -10.77 -10.14 -8.78
N ALA A 149 -11.69 -9.22 -8.55
CA ALA A 149 -13.06 -9.32 -9.05
C ALA A 149 -13.17 -9.11 -10.57
N THR A 150 -12.25 -8.35 -11.15
CA THR A 150 -12.29 -7.92 -12.56
C THR A 150 -11.34 -8.68 -13.48
N ASN A 151 -10.51 -9.57 -12.94
CA ASN A 151 -9.51 -10.31 -13.72
C ASN A 151 -9.57 -11.82 -13.44
N PRO A 152 -9.20 -12.68 -14.40
CA PRO A 152 -9.19 -14.12 -14.21
C PRO A 152 -8.29 -14.57 -13.06
N ALA A 153 -8.70 -15.60 -12.32
CA ALA A 153 -7.95 -16.17 -11.19
C ALA A 153 -6.50 -16.55 -11.56
N SER A 154 -6.28 -17.04 -12.79
CA SER A 154 -4.97 -17.39 -13.34
C SER A 154 -3.97 -16.22 -13.37
N THR A 155 -4.43 -14.97 -13.31
CA THR A 155 -3.57 -13.78 -13.18
C THR A 155 -2.80 -13.76 -11.85
N PHE A 156 -3.42 -14.31 -10.81
CA PHE A 156 -2.93 -14.31 -9.43
C PHE A 156 -2.18 -15.59 -9.08
N GLU A 157 -2.33 -16.63 -9.91
CA GLU A 157 -1.58 -17.88 -9.84
C GLU A 157 -0.17 -17.70 -10.45
N MET A 158 0.76 -18.57 -10.05
CA MET A 158 2.08 -18.67 -10.68
C MET A 158 2.33 -20.14 -11.00
N LEU A 159 2.88 -20.45 -12.18
CA LEU A 159 3.15 -21.84 -12.59
C LEU A 159 4.19 -22.53 -11.69
N HIS A 160 5.09 -21.76 -11.05
CA HIS A 160 6.25 -22.26 -10.28
C HIS A 160 6.55 -21.44 -9.01
N GLY A 161 5.54 -20.82 -8.38
CA GLY A 161 5.73 -20.05 -7.14
C GLY A 161 4.44 -19.88 -6.36
N GLU A 162 4.54 -19.28 -5.17
CA GLU A 162 3.37 -19.05 -4.31
C GLU A 162 2.34 -18.13 -5.00
N PRO A 163 1.05 -18.51 -5.00
CA PRO A 163 -0.01 -17.67 -5.51
C PRO A 163 -0.13 -16.39 -4.67
N LEU A 164 -0.62 -15.31 -5.29
CA LEU A 164 -0.95 -14.10 -4.54
C LEU A 164 -2.12 -14.40 -3.57
N PRO A 165 -2.13 -13.78 -2.38
CA PRO A 165 -3.12 -14.06 -1.34
C PRO A 165 -4.56 -13.88 -1.83
N GLN A 166 -5.52 -14.65 -1.32
CA GLN A 166 -6.92 -14.52 -1.74
C GLN A 166 -7.50 -13.15 -1.38
N ASP A 167 -7.11 -12.61 -0.23
CA ASP A 167 -7.47 -11.28 0.24
C ASP A 167 -6.31 -10.65 1.04
N LEU A 168 -6.29 -9.32 1.13
CA LEU A 168 -5.22 -8.60 1.83
C LEU A 168 -5.48 -8.44 3.33
N THR A 169 -6.67 -8.72 3.85
CA THR A 169 -6.98 -8.64 5.28
C THR A 169 -6.40 -9.84 6.03
N GLY A 170 -6.62 -11.05 5.52
CA GLY A 170 -5.99 -12.27 5.99
C GLY A 170 -4.49 -12.24 5.77
N TYR A 171 -4.04 -11.72 4.62
CA TYR A 171 -2.60 -11.54 4.37
C TYR A 171 -1.93 -10.60 5.38
N TYR A 172 -2.53 -9.44 5.67
CA TYR A 172 -2.05 -8.53 6.71
C TYR A 172 -1.91 -9.23 8.06
N THR A 173 -2.94 -9.99 8.46
CA THR A 173 -2.94 -10.74 9.73
C THR A 173 -1.78 -11.73 9.80
N ARG A 174 -1.59 -12.53 8.74
CA ARG A 174 -0.46 -13.47 8.66
C ARG A 174 0.90 -12.77 8.77
N CYS A 175 1.10 -11.67 8.04
CA CYS A 175 2.35 -10.90 8.11
C CYS A 175 2.57 -10.29 9.50
N ARG A 176 1.52 -9.77 10.13
CA ARG A 176 1.63 -9.25 11.51
C ARG A 176 2.05 -10.35 12.47
N ASP A 177 1.44 -11.53 12.38
CA ASP A 177 1.74 -12.65 13.27
C ASP A 177 3.14 -13.23 13.01
N GLU A 178 3.60 -13.26 11.76
CA GLU A 178 4.99 -13.58 11.37
C GLU A 178 5.99 -12.59 11.99
N ALA A 179 5.71 -11.28 11.91
CA ALA A 179 6.58 -10.26 12.51
C ALA A 179 6.61 -10.37 14.03
N ARG A 180 5.46 -10.62 14.68
CA ARG A 180 5.39 -10.86 16.13
C ARG A 180 6.28 -12.03 16.56
N ALA A 181 6.24 -13.15 15.83
CA ALA A 181 7.08 -14.31 16.11
C ALA A 181 8.59 -14.00 15.98
N SER A 182 8.96 -12.99 15.19
CA SER A 182 10.36 -12.57 15.02
C SER A 182 10.89 -11.73 16.18
N TYR A 183 10.01 -11.22 17.06
CA TYR A 183 10.37 -10.48 18.27
C TYR A 183 10.31 -11.34 19.54
N ALA A 184 9.91 -12.61 19.43
CA ALA A 184 9.76 -13.54 20.55
C ALA A 184 11.10 -14.11 21.05
#